data_AF-A0A8C3QNS4-F1
#
_entry.id   AF-A0A8C3QNS4-F1
#
_cell.length_a   1.000
_cell.length_b   1.000
_cell.length_c   1.000
_cell.angle_alpha   90.00
_cell.angle_beta   90.00
_cell.angle_gamma   90.00
#
_symmetry.space_group_name_H-M   'P 1'
#
loop_
_entity.id
_entity.type
_entity.pdbx_description
1 polymer ?
#
loop_
_entity_poly.entity_id
_entity_poly.type
_entity_poly.pdbx_seq_one_letter_code
_entity_poly.pdbx_strand_id
1 'polypeptide(L)'
;MAPPARYCIPGERLCSTEEATAGSGTYTRHGFIFSSLAGCLERKSEDNELPVVSVVRDSESQLLPNVGAVVTCKVCSINSRFAKVHILYVGSTPLKSTFRGTIRREDIRATEKDKVEVYKSFRPSDIVLAKVISLGDAQSNYLLSTAENELGVVVARSEAGVQMVPISWCEMQCPRTHTKEFRKVARVQPQFLQT
;
A
#
# COMPACT_ATOMS: atom_id res chain seq x y z
N MET A 1 20.05 -26.50 4.45
CA MET A 1 20.53 -25.86 5.69
C MET A 1 20.99 -24.46 5.28
N ALA A 2 20.17 -23.43 5.56
CA ALA A 2 20.53 -22.06 5.19
C ALA A 2 21.82 -21.65 5.93
N PRO A 3 22.73 -20.90 5.30
CA PRO A 3 23.94 -20.44 5.96
C PRO A 3 23.59 -19.64 7.22
N PRO A 4 24.42 -19.69 8.28
CA PRO A 4 24.14 -18.96 9.51
C PRO A 4 24.03 -17.47 9.21
N ALA A 5 22.90 -16.87 9.60
CA ALA A 5 22.67 -15.44 9.51
C ALA A 5 23.74 -14.70 10.34
N ARG A 6 24.58 -13.90 9.67
CA ARG A 6 25.62 -13.11 10.34
C ARG A 6 25.01 -11.80 10.80
N TYR A 7 24.81 -11.67 12.10
CA TYR A 7 24.41 -10.40 12.71
C TYR A 7 25.62 -9.49 12.88
N CYS A 8 25.42 -8.20 12.67
CA CYS A 8 26.44 -7.17 12.79
C CYS A 8 25.93 -6.00 13.65
N ILE A 9 26.87 -5.30 14.26
CA ILE A 9 26.60 -4.12 15.09
C ILE A 9 27.04 -2.83 14.38
N PRO A 10 26.43 -1.67 14.70
CA PRO A 10 26.88 -0.39 14.18
C PRO A 10 28.36 -0.15 14.51
N GLY A 11 29.17 0.14 13.49
CA GLY A 11 30.63 0.34 13.61
C GLY A 11 31.48 -0.90 13.31
N GLU A 12 30.88 -2.08 13.11
CA GLU A 12 31.62 -3.27 12.67
C GLU A 12 32.13 -3.10 11.24
N ARG A 13 33.40 -3.48 11.00
CA ARG A 13 34.00 -3.51 9.67
C ARG A 13 33.56 -4.76 8.91
N LEU A 14 32.95 -4.56 7.74
CA LEU A 14 32.39 -5.64 6.92
C LEU A 14 33.38 -6.10 5.83
N CYS A 15 33.69 -5.23 4.86
CA CYS A 15 34.51 -5.51 3.68
C CYS A 15 35.32 -4.28 3.25
N SER A 16 36.29 -4.46 2.34
CA SER A 16 36.94 -3.35 1.63
C SER A 16 36.08 -2.87 0.47
N THR A 17 36.19 -1.59 0.10
CA THR A 17 35.47 -1.00 -1.04
C THR A 17 35.86 -1.66 -2.38
N GLU A 18 37.00 -2.33 -2.45
CA GLU A 18 37.47 -3.05 -3.64
C GLU A 18 36.75 -4.40 -3.84
N GLU A 19 36.21 -4.99 -2.78
CA GLU A 19 35.59 -6.33 -2.79
C GLU A 19 34.06 -6.29 -2.84
N ALA A 20 33.46 -5.13 -2.55
CA ALA A 20 32.03 -4.97 -2.39
C ALA A 20 31.60 -3.50 -2.51
N THR A 21 30.33 -3.30 -2.86
CA THR A 21 29.69 -1.98 -2.90
C THR A 21 28.81 -1.80 -1.66
N ALA A 22 28.84 -0.60 -1.06
CA ALA A 22 28.03 -0.27 0.11
C ALA A 22 26.54 -0.14 -0.26
N GLY A 23 25.70 -1.00 0.32
CA GLY A 23 24.25 -0.98 0.19
C GLY A 23 23.55 -0.33 1.38
N SER A 24 22.23 -0.51 1.47
CA SER A 24 21.42 0.02 2.57
C SER A 24 21.92 -0.46 3.94
N GLY A 25 21.99 0.44 4.92
CA GLY A 25 22.47 0.12 6.28
C GLY A 25 23.98 -0.01 6.41
N THR A 26 24.74 0.39 5.39
CA THR A 26 26.21 0.47 5.44
C THR A 26 26.72 1.86 5.05
N TYR A 27 27.94 2.20 5.44
CA TYR A 27 28.63 3.41 5.01
C TYR A 27 30.10 3.13 4.74
N THR A 28 30.68 3.91 3.83
CA THR A 28 32.10 3.78 3.47
C THR A 28 32.93 4.82 4.22
N ARG A 29 34.02 4.40 4.86
CA ARG A 29 34.98 5.30 5.51
C ARG A 29 36.40 4.77 5.31
N HIS A 30 37.30 5.62 4.83
CA HIS A 30 38.72 5.29 4.60
C HIS A 30 38.95 4.00 3.79
N GLY A 31 38.17 3.74 2.74
CA GLY A 31 38.33 2.56 1.89
C GLY A 31 37.74 1.26 2.47
N PHE A 32 37.07 1.33 3.62
CA PHE A 32 36.37 0.20 4.23
C PHE A 32 34.88 0.47 4.37
N ILE A 33 34.08 -0.59 4.29
CA ILE A 33 32.64 -0.58 4.52
C ILE A 33 32.39 -0.94 5.98
N PHE A 34 31.63 -0.09 6.65
CA PHE A 34 31.18 -0.27 8.02
C PHE A 34 29.67 -0.41 8.08
N SER A 35 29.18 -1.16 9.06
CA SER A 35 27.75 -1.22 9.33
C SER A 35 27.28 0.07 10.03
N SER A 36 26.18 0.67 9.58
CA SER A 36 25.49 1.75 10.32
C SER A 36 24.32 1.23 11.15
N LEU A 37 23.86 0.01 10.92
CA LEU A 37 22.68 -0.58 11.57
C LEU A 37 23.04 -1.86 12.33
N ALA A 38 22.38 -2.09 13.46
CA ALA A 38 22.36 -3.43 14.07
C ALA A 38 21.39 -4.30 13.26
N GLY A 39 21.86 -5.39 12.67
CA GLY A 39 21.02 -6.22 11.78
C GLY A 39 21.73 -7.41 11.18
N CYS A 40 21.03 -8.13 10.30
CA CYS A 40 21.59 -9.24 9.54
C CYS A 40 22.29 -8.71 8.29
N LEU A 41 23.47 -9.26 8.02
CA LEU A 41 24.26 -8.99 6.83
C LEU A 41 23.69 -9.77 5.64
N GLU A 42 23.16 -9.06 4.65
CA GLU A 42 22.81 -9.63 3.35
C GLU A 42 23.86 -9.20 2.31
N ARG A 43 24.54 -10.19 1.74
CA ARG A 43 25.42 -9.99 0.58
C ARG A 43 24.72 -10.51 -0.66
N LYS A 44 24.33 -9.62 -1.56
CA LYS A 44 23.73 -9.97 -2.85
C LYS A 44 24.80 -9.86 -3.93
N SER A 45 25.17 -10.99 -4.52
CA SER A 45 26.02 -11.04 -5.72
C SER A 45 25.10 -11.06 -6.94
N GLU A 46 25.05 -9.96 -7.69
CA GLU A 46 24.49 -9.98 -9.05
C GLU A 46 25.61 -10.44 -10.00
N ASP A 47 25.28 -11.39 -10.89
CA ASP A 47 26.26 -12.01 -11.80
C ASP A 47 27.00 -10.95 -12.63
N ASN A 48 28.32 -10.89 -12.44
CA ASN A 48 29.33 -9.98 -13.04
C ASN A 48 29.59 -8.60 -12.39
N GLU A 49 28.91 -8.20 -11.31
CA GLU A 49 29.25 -6.96 -10.58
C GLU A 49 29.74 -7.23 -9.13
N LEU A 50 30.40 -6.23 -8.55
CA LEU A 50 30.88 -6.28 -7.16
C LEU A 50 29.68 -6.53 -6.24
N PRO A 51 29.76 -7.51 -5.31
CA PRO A 51 28.64 -7.87 -4.46
C PRO A 51 28.23 -6.69 -3.57
N VAL A 52 26.93 -6.41 -3.53
CA VAL A 52 26.37 -5.35 -2.71
C VAL A 52 26.17 -5.88 -1.29
N VAL A 53 26.75 -5.19 -0.31
CA VAL A 53 26.63 -5.53 1.10
C VAL A 53 25.60 -4.61 1.74
N SER A 54 24.49 -5.16 2.18
CA SER A 54 23.44 -4.44 2.90
C SER A 54 23.22 -5.04 4.28
N VAL A 55 22.92 -4.19 5.26
CA VAL A 55 22.56 -4.60 6.61
C VAL A 55 21.11 -4.27 6.82
N VAL A 56 20.29 -5.30 6.99
CA VAL A 56 18.85 -5.17 7.14
C VAL A 56 18.47 -5.59 8.57
N ARG A 57 17.56 -4.84 9.19
CA ARG A 57 16.94 -5.27 10.45
C ARG A 57 15.89 -6.33 10.13
N ASP A 58 15.80 -7.36 10.98
CA ASP A 58 14.69 -8.35 10.93
C ASP A 58 13.30 -7.72 11.11
N SER A 59 13.23 -6.43 11.47
CA SER A 59 12.03 -5.62 11.28
C SER A 59 11.77 -5.46 9.78
N GLU A 60 11.09 -6.48 9.23
CA GLU A 60 10.72 -6.67 7.82
C GLU A 60 10.76 -5.41 6.97
N SER A 61 11.47 -5.50 5.85
CA SER A 61 11.51 -4.51 4.77
C SER A 61 10.14 -3.86 4.61
N GLN A 62 10.03 -2.59 5.00
CA GLN A 62 8.80 -1.85 4.86
C GLN A 62 8.53 -1.70 3.36
N LEU A 63 7.63 -2.53 2.83
CA LEU A 63 7.21 -2.45 1.44
C LEU A 63 6.61 -1.06 1.19
N LEU A 64 7.22 -0.34 0.26
CA LEU A 64 6.72 0.95 -0.19
C LEU A 64 5.71 0.70 -1.33
N PRO A 65 4.54 1.36 -1.31
CA PRO A 65 3.61 1.30 -2.42
C PRO A 65 4.25 1.93 -3.66
N ASN A 66 4.44 1.14 -4.72
CA ASN A 66 4.90 1.66 -6.00
C ASN A 66 3.76 2.30 -6.80
N VAL A 67 4.12 3.21 -7.71
CA VAL A 67 3.16 3.77 -8.67
C VAL A 67 2.57 2.65 -9.53
N GLY A 68 1.25 2.66 -9.69
CA GLY A 68 0.50 1.64 -10.43
C GLY A 68 0.09 0.42 -9.59
N ALA A 69 0.58 0.28 -8.37
CA ALA A 69 0.17 -0.81 -7.48
C ALA A 69 -1.28 -0.64 -7.01
N VAL A 70 -2.00 -1.76 -6.93
CA VAL A 70 -3.34 -1.82 -6.31
C VAL A 70 -3.18 -1.97 -4.80
N VAL A 71 -3.85 -1.10 -4.06
CA VAL A 71 -3.80 -1.03 -2.61
C VAL A 71 -5.18 -1.14 -2.00
N THR A 72 -5.25 -1.83 -0.86
CA THR A 72 -6.46 -1.87 -0.04
C THR A 72 -6.36 -0.78 1.00
N CYS A 73 -7.33 0.12 1.02
CA CYS A 73 -7.35 1.26 1.91
C CYS A 73 -8.69 1.39 2.62
N LYS A 74 -8.64 1.97 3.83
CA LYS A 74 -9.81 2.28 4.64
C LYS A 74 -10.09 3.77 4.56
N VAL A 75 -11.33 4.15 4.30
CA VAL A 75 -11.75 5.55 4.26
C VAL A 75 -11.79 6.10 5.69
N CYS A 76 -11.04 7.16 5.96
CA CYS A 76 -11.02 7.82 7.28
C CYS A 76 -12.03 8.95 7.34
N SER A 77 -11.97 9.86 6.37
CA SER A 77 -12.84 11.03 6.33
C SER A 77 -13.11 11.40 4.89
N ILE A 78 -14.33 11.85 4.62
CA ILE A 78 -14.75 12.33 3.31
C ILE A 78 -14.93 13.84 3.34
N ASN A 79 -14.57 14.49 2.25
CA ASN A 79 -14.89 15.87 1.92
C ASN A 79 -15.52 15.87 0.52
N SER A 80 -16.32 16.89 0.19
CA SER A 80 -16.94 17.02 -1.13
C SER A 80 -15.94 17.06 -2.28
N ARG A 81 -14.67 17.46 -2.01
CA ARG A 81 -13.60 17.55 -3.02
C ARG A 81 -12.66 16.33 -3.04
N PHE A 82 -12.46 15.67 -1.90
CA PHE A 82 -11.51 14.57 -1.77
C PHE A 82 -11.87 13.65 -0.60
N ALA A 83 -11.45 12.39 -0.66
CA ALA A 83 -11.56 11.44 0.44
C ALA A 83 -10.16 11.12 0.99
N LYS A 84 -10.01 11.22 2.32
CA LYS A 84 -8.80 10.80 3.04
C LYS A 84 -8.92 9.31 3.35
N VAL A 85 -7.89 8.55 3.01
CA VAL A 85 -7.84 7.11 3.23
C VAL A 85 -6.53 6.70 3.88
N HIS A 86 -6.55 5.59 4.61
CA HIS A 86 -5.34 4.94 5.13
C HIS A 86 -5.11 3.64 4.38
N ILE A 87 -3.91 3.46 3.83
CA ILE A 87 -3.49 2.25 3.14
C ILE A 87 -3.12 1.20 4.18
N LEU A 88 -3.71 0.01 4.06
CA LEU A 88 -3.46 -1.13 4.95
C LEU A 88 -2.69 -2.25 4.23
N TYR A 89 -3.00 -2.49 2.96
CA TYR A 89 -2.36 -3.54 2.17
C TYR A 89 -1.88 -2.98 0.83
N VAL A 90 -0.73 -3.45 0.38
CA VAL A 90 -0.24 -3.27 -0.99
C VAL A 90 -0.28 -4.65 -1.65
N GLY A 91 -1.16 -4.83 -2.65
CA GLY A 91 -1.46 -6.15 -3.19
C GLY A 91 -1.98 -7.09 -2.09
N SER A 92 -1.25 -8.17 -1.84
CA SER A 92 -1.54 -9.18 -0.81
C SER A 92 -0.79 -8.95 0.50
N THR A 93 0.18 -8.06 0.56
CA THR A 93 1.06 -7.92 1.74
C THR A 93 0.54 -6.83 2.68
N PRO A 94 0.33 -7.14 3.98
CA PRO A 94 -0.05 -6.14 4.97
C PRO A 94 1.10 -5.19 5.27
N LEU A 95 0.79 -3.91 5.48
CA LEU A 95 1.75 -2.91 5.92
C LEU A 95 1.63 -2.70 7.43
N LYS A 96 2.77 -2.73 8.13
CA LYS A 96 2.84 -2.44 9.57
C LYS A 96 2.56 -0.98 9.89
N SER A 97 3.00 -0.08 9.00
CA SER A 97 2.75 1.36 9.11
C SER A 97 1.68 1.77 8.11
N THR A 98 0.64 2.45 8.59
CA THR A 98 -0.43 2.95 7.73
C THR A 98 0.05 4.18 6.98
N PHE A 99 0.05 4.11 5.65
CA PHE A 99 0.30 5.29 4.81
C PHE A 99 -0.98 6.08 4.57
N ARG A 100 -0.86 7.40 4.50
CA ARG A 100 -2.00 8.28 4.20
C ARG A 100 -2.14 8.44 2.70
N GLY A 101 -3.36 8.26 2.22
CA GLY A 101 -3.73 8.44 0.83
C GLY A 101 -4.87 9.45 0.68
N THR A 102 -4.96 10.06 -0.50
CA THR A 102 -6.04 10.95 -0.88
C THR A 102 -6.59 10.53 -2.24
N ILE A 103 -7.91 10.36 -2.31
CA ILE A 103 -8.65 10.15 -3.54
C ILE A 103 -9.35 11.45 -3.89
N ARG A 104 -9.06 12.04 -5.05
CA ARG A 104 -9.70 13.28 -5.49
C ARG A 104 -11.00 12.98 -6.23
N ARG A 105 -11.89 13.97 -6.33
CA ARG A 105 -13.19 13.83 -7.01
C ARG A 105 -13.02 13.37 -8.47
N GLU A 106 -12.04 13.94 -9.17
CA GLU A 106 -11.72 13.63 -10.57
C GLU A 106 -11.22 12.20 -10.81
N ASP A 107 -10.77 11.53 -9.75
CA ASP A 107 -10.13 10.21 -9.79
C ASP A 107 -11.07 9.08 -9.34
N ILE A 108 -12.35 9.39 -9.11
CA ILE A 108 -13.35 8.40 -8.64
C ILE A 108 -13.88 7.55 -9.80
N ARG A 109 -14.19 8.16 -10.95
CA ARG A 109 -14.71 7.47 -12.15
C ARG A 109 -13.93 7.90 -13.39
N ALA A 110 -13.77 6.98 -14.33
CA ALA A 110 -13.20 7.31 -15.64
C ALA A 110 -14.13 8.21 -16.47
N THR A 111 -15.44 8.00 -16.37
CA THR A 111 -16.48 8.72 -17.12
C THR A 111 -17.27 9.69 -16.21
N GLU A 112 -17.77 10.78 -16.80
CA GLU A 112 -18.64 11.77 -16.13
C GLU A 112 -18.07 12.39 -14.84
N LYS A 113 -16.77 12.73 -14.81
CA LYS A 113 -16.06 13.26 -13.64
C LYS A 113 -16.76 14.45 -12.96
N ASP A 114 -17.47 15.28 -13.71
CA ASP A 114 -18.12 16.48 -13.18
C ASP A 114 -19.41 16.21 -12.39
N LYS A 115 -20.07 15.08 -12.67
CA LYS A 115 -21.33 14.69 -12.01
C LYS A 115 -21.10 13.80 -10.78
N VAL A 116 -19.86 13.37 -10.55
CA VAL A 116 -19.55 12.48 -9.43
C VAL A 116 -19.56 13.24 -8.10
N GLU A 117 -20.33 12.71 -7.16
CA GLU A 117 -20.34 13.15 -5.77
C GLU A 117 -19.59 12.13 -4.90
N VAL A 118 -18.63 12.61 -4.11
CA VAL A 118 -17.82 11.78 -3.21
C VAL A 118 -18.71 11.10 -2.15
N TYR A 119 -19.69 11.84 -1.63
CA TYR A 119 -20.62 11.34 -0.60
C TYR A 119 -21.48 10.16 -1.06
N LYS A 120 -21.84 10.11 -2.36
CA LYS A 120 -22.56 8.98 -2.96
C LYS A 120 -21.65 7.80 -3.33
N SER A 121 -20.34 8.00 -3.28
CA SER A 121 -19.36 6.99 -3.71
C SER A 121 -18.74 6.26 -2.51
N PHE A 122 -18.42 6.99 -1.45
CA PHE A 122 -17.70 6.48 -0.29
C PHE A 122 -18.34 6.95 1.02
N ARG A 123 -18.35 6.09 2.04
CA ARG A 123 -18.62 6.47 3.42
C ARG A 123 -17.38 6.24 4.30
N PRO A 124 -17.27 6.97 5.43
CA PRO A 124 -16.23 6.71 6.41
C PRO A 124 -16.27 5.26 6.89
N SER A 125 -15.10 4.68 7.13
CA SER A 125 -14.89 3.29 7.55
C SER A 125 -15.13 2.21 6.49
N ASP A 126 -15.41 2.57 5.23
CA ASP A 126 -15.44 1.62 4.12
C ASP A 126 -14.04 1.14 3.75
N ILE A 127 -13.98 -0.08 3.20
CA ILE A 127 -12.77 -0.64 2.59
C ILE A 127 -12.87 -0.51 1.09
N VAL A 128 -11.88 0.16 0.50
CA VAL A 128 -11.82 0.47 -0.93
C VAL A 128 -10.52 -0.03 -1.53
N LEU A 129 -10.62 -0.59 -2.73
CA LEU A 129 -9.49 -0.89 -3.59
C LEU A 129 -9.24 0.32 -4.48
N ALA A 130 -8.00 0.81 -4.45
CA ALA A 130 -7.56 1.92 -5.26
C ALA A 130 -6.18 1.64 -5.83
N LYS A 131 -5.82 2.37 -6.89
CA LYS A 131 -4.53 2.29 -7.54
C LYS A 131 -3.72 3.54 -7.24
N VAL A 132 -2.44 3.36 -6.92
CA VAL A 132 -1.52 4.48 -6.68
C VAL A 132 -1.19 5.16 -8.00
N ILE A 133 -1.53 6.44 -8.14
CA ILE A 133 -1.13 7.25 -9.31
C ILE A 133 0.22 7.91 -9.04
N SER A 134 0.40 8.45 -7.84
CA SER A 134 1.59 9.21 -7.50
C SER A 134 1.86 9.12 -6.01
N LEU A 135 3.14 9.15 -5.64
CA LEU A 135 3.59 9.12 -4.24
C LEU A 135 3.28 10.44 -3.50
N GLY A 136 2.90 11.50 -4.24
CA GLY A 136 2.67 12.83 -3.70
C GLY A 136 3.95 13.49 -3.18
N ASP A 137 3.86 14.75 -2.75
CA ASP A 137 5.01 15.53 -2.26
C ASP A 137 4.84 15.95 -0.77
N ALA A 138 5.98 16.20 -0.12
CA ALA A 138 6.29 16.75 1.22
C ALA A 138 5.60 16.17 2.47
N GLN A 139 4.38 15.65 2.38
CA GLN A 139 3.60 15.12 3.51
C GLN A 139 3.26 13.62 3.35
N SER A 140 3.92 12.92 2.43
CA SER A 140 3.70 11.49 2.15
C SER A 140 2.23 11.13 1.90
N ASN A 141 1.50 12.02 1.22
CA ASN A 141 0.11 11.81 0.85
C ASN A 141 0.06 11.13 -0.53
N TYR A 142 -0.16 9.83 -0.55
CA TYR A 142 -0.30 9.07 -1.78
C TYR A 142 -1.55 9.52 -2.54
N LEU A 143 -1.42 9.78 -3.83
CA LEU A 143 -2.55 10.03 -4.72
C LEU A 143 -3.08 8.71 -5.25
N LEU A 144 -4.35 8.46 -4.96
CA LEU A 144 -5.03 7.21 -5.25
C LEU A 144 -6.19 7.46 -6.21
N SER A 145 -6.43 6.49 -7.09
CA SER A 145 -7.55 6.53 -8.03
C SER A 145 -8.34 5.24 -8.00
N THR A 146 -9.65 5.40 -8.20
CA THR A 146 -10.59 4.30 -8.36
C THR A 146 -11.24 4.35 -9.74
N ALA A 147 -10.59 4.96 -10.74
CA ALA A 147 -11.21 5.18 -12.05
C ALA A 147 -11.62 3.87 -12.77
N GLU A 148 -10.91 2.77 -12.53
CA GLU A 148 -11.15 1.46 -13.13
C GLU A 148 -12.41 0.77 -12.54
N ASN A 149 -13.02 -0.14 -13.30
CA ASN A 149 -14.26 -0.84 -12.90
C ASN A 149 -14.04 -1.88 -11.79
N GLU A 150 -12.82 -2.39 -11.67
CA GLU A 150 -12.41 -3.36 -10.64
C GLU A 150 -12.02 -2.66 -9.33
N LEU A 151 -11.90 -1.33 -9.36
CA LEU A 151 -11.51 -0.49 -8.22
C LEU A 151 -12.72 0.26 -7.66
N GLY A 152 -12.80 0.33 -6.33
CA GLY A 152 -13.97 0.88 -5.63
C GLY A 152 -14.16 0.23 -4.27
N VAL A 153 -15.35 0.41 -3.72
CA VAL A 153 -15.76 -0.16 -2.42
C VAL A 153 -15.95 -1.67 -2.57
N VAL A 154 -15.21 -2.43 -1.75
CA VAL A 154 -15.33 -3.90 -1.68
C VAL A 154 -16.13 -4.30 -0.46
N VAL A 155 -15.85 -3.69 0.69
CA VAL A 155 -16.55 -3.98 1.94
C VAL A 155 -17.14 -2.69 2.47
N ALA A 156 -18.45 -2.72 2.63
CA ALA A 156 -19.23 -1.65 3.23
C ALA A 156 -20.02 -2.21 4.41
N ARG A 157 -20.17 -1.38 5.44
CA ARG A 157 -21.07 -1.65 6.56
C ARG A 157 -22.30 -0.75 6.47
N SER A 158 -23.45 -1.34 6.74
CA SER A 158 -24.71 -0.62 6.96
C SER A 158 -24.72 0.04 8.34
N GLU A 159 -25.66 0.95 8.56
CA GLU A 159 -25.89 1.56 9.89
C GLU A 159 -26.19 0.52 10.98
N ALA A 160 -26.77 -0.63 10.60
CA ALA A 160 -27.01 -1.77 11.49
C ALA A 160 -25.75 -2.60 11.79
N GLY A 161 -24.57 -2.19 11.31
CA GLY A 161 -23.29 -2.87 11.50
C GLY A 161 -23.10 -4.12 10.63
N VAL A 162 -24.06 -4.45 9.76
CA VAL A 162 -24.00 -5.64 8.89
C VAL A 162 -23.31 -5.31 7.58
N GLN A 163 -22.51 -6.25 7.07
CA GLN A 163 -21.87 -6.14 5.76
C GLN A 163 -22.93 -6.07 4.65
N MET A 164 -22.84 -5.06 3.79
CA MET A 164 -23.76 -4.89 2.68
C MET A 164 -23.33 -5.74 1.49
N VAL A 165 -24.31 -6.15 0.68
CA VAL A 165 -24.08 -6.89 -0.56
C VAL A 165 -24.20 -5.95 -1.76
N PRO A 166 -23.31 -6.06 -2.75
CA PRO A 166 -23.41 -5.29 -3.98
C PRO A 166 -24.58 -5.80 -4.84
N ILE A 167 -25.51 -4.92 -5.21
CA ILE A 167 -26.57 -5.24 -6.18
C ILE A 167 -26.20 -4.73 -7.57
N SER A 168 -25.61 -3.54 -7.61
CA SER A 168 -25.28 -2.81 -8.83
C SER A 168 -23.97 -2.07 -8.66
N TRP A 169 -23.42 -1.54 -9.76
CA TRP A 169 -22.21 -0.73 -9.80
C TRP A 169 -22.26 0.52 -8.90
N CYS A 170 -23.47 0.99 -8.59
CA CYS A 170 -23.71 2.21 -7.80
C CYS A 170 -24.43 1.95 -6.47
N GLU A 171 -24.87 0.72 -6.19
CA GLU A 171 -25.77 0.44 -5.08
C GLU A 171 -25.36 -0.82 -4.31
N MET A 172 -25.30 -0.68 -2.98
CA MET A 172 -25.18 -1.78 -2.04
C MET A 172 -26.46 -1.85 -1.19
N GLN A 173 -26.90 -3.05 -0.84
CA GLN A 173 -28.07 -3.25 0.01
C GLN A 173 -27.71 -4.02 1.26
N CYS A 174 -28.28 -3.60 2.39
CA CYS A 174 -28.21 -4.34 3.62
C CYS A 174 -29.13 -5.56 3.55
N PRO A 175 -28.66 -6.79 3.83
CA PRO A 175 -29.49 -8.00 3.80
C PRO A 175 -30.55 -8.04 4.91
N ARG A 176 -30.39 -7.24 5.99
CA ARG A 176 -31.34 -7.22 7.11
C ARG A 176 -32.42 -6.14 6.99
N THR A 177 -32.02 -4.93 6.65
CA THR A 177 -32.93 -3.77 6.61
C THR A 177 -33.49 -3.53 5.21
N HIS A 178 -32.94 -4.19 4.20
CA HIS A 178 -33.22 -3.96 2.78
C HIS A 178 -33.00 -2.52 2.30
N THR A 179 -32.38 -1.67 3.12
CA THR A 179 -32.01 -0.29 2.75
C THR A 179 -30.95 -0.32 1.66
N LYS A 180 -31.20 0.46 0.61
CA LYS A 180 -30.25 0.66 -0.49
C LYS A 180 -29.41 1.90 -0.20
N GLU A 181 -28.10 1.74 -0.30
CA GLU A 181 -27.14 2.83 -0.15
C GLU A 181 -26.30 2.96 -1.41
N PHE A 182 -26.11 4.21 -1.84
CA PHE A 182 -25.24 4.49 -2.97
C PHE A 182 -23.78 4.38 -2.56
N ARG A 183 -23.02 3.57 -3.30
CA ARG A 183 -21.56 3.40 -3.18
C ARG A 183 -20.99 3.13 -4.57
N LYS A 184 -19.73 3.52 -4.80
CA LYS A 184 -19.02 3.08 -6.00
C LYS A 184 -18.52 1.67 -5.77
N VAL A 185 -19.26 0.68 -6.24
CA VAL A 185 -18.97 -0.73 -6.00
C VAL A 185 -17.88 -1.21 -6.95
N ALA A 186 -16.84 -1.86 -6.39
CA ALA A 186 -15.86 -2.58 -7.18
C ALA A 186 -16.48 -3.89 -7.71
N ARG A 187 -16.20 -4.25 -8.97
CA ARG A 187 -16.54 -5.59 -9.45
C ARG A 187 -15.70 -6.62 -8.70
N VAL A 188 -16.30 -7.34 -7.77
CA VAL A 188 -15.68 -8.52 -7.16
C VAL A 188 -15.52 -9.59 -8.22
N GLN A 189 -14.28 -9.94 -8.55
CA GLN A 189 -14.00 -11.09 -9.39
C GLN A 189 -14.38 -12.37 -8.62
N PRO A 190 -15.09 -13.33 -9.24
CA PRO A 190 -15.64 -14.52 -8.57
C PRO A 190 -14.57 -15.42 -7.93
N GLN A 191 -13.30 -15.27 -8.33
CA GLN A 191 -12.16 -15.97 -7.75
C GLN A 191 -11.86 -15.63 -6.28
N PHE A 192 -12.39 -14.53 -5.75
CA PHE A 192 -12.30 -14.17 -4.32
C PHE A 192 -13.53 -14.59 -3.50
N LEU A 193 -14.53 -15.23 -4.13
CA LEU A 193 -15.78 -15.66 -3.50
C LEU A 193 -15.83 -17.16 -3.15
N GLN A 194 -14.78 -17.93 -3.47
CA GLN A 194 -14.70 -19.33 -3.07
C GLN A 194 -14.06 -19.45 -1.68
N THR A 195 -14.91 -19.66 -0.68
CA THR A 195 -14.57 -20.39 0.56
C THR A 195 -15.58 -21.50 0.72
#